data_AF-A0A2T0R9X9-F1
#
_entry.id   AF-A0A2T0R9X9-F1
#
_cell.length_a   1.000
_cell.length_b   1.000
_cell.length_c   1.000
_cell.angle_alpha   90.00
_cell.angle_beta   90.00
_cell.angle_gamma   90.00
#
_symmetry.space_group_name_H-M   'P 1'
#
loop_
_entity.id
_entity.type
_entity.pdbx_description
1 polymer ?
#
loop_
_entity_poly.entity_id
_entity_poly.type
_entity_poly.pdbx_seq_one_letter_code
_entity_poly.pdbx_strand_id
1 'polypeptide(L)'
;MHYHFVSEETFDAYVRDGELLEWARVHGRHRYGTPRRPVEEVLASGRPALLEIDLAGARQVRQATRGTDLEAGFVFLAPPSWDELVRRLVGRGTETAEERERRLATAKVELAAEPEFDVTIYNDDVQRATDELVRWMGLPVS
;
A
#
# COMPACT_ATOMS: atom_id res chain seq x y z
N MET A 1 -7.36 16.50 6.86
CA MET A 1 -8.59 16.20 6.08
C MET A 1 -8.49 14.75 5.67
N HIS A 2 -9.51 13.91 5.88
CA HIS A 2 -9.35 12.45 5.76
C HIS A 2 -9.77 11.87 4.40
N TYR A 3 -10.63 12.53 3.62
CA TYR A 3 -11.07 12.07 2.30
C TYR A 3 -11.50 13.22 1.38
N HIS A 4 -11.33 13.05 0.06
CA HIS A 4 -11.91 13.89 -0.98
C HIS A 4 -13.06 13.13 -1.66
N PHE A 5 -14.30 13.48 -1.35
CA PHE A 5 -15.48 12.81 -1.90
C PHE A 5 -15.83 13.41 -3.28
N VAL A 6 -15.98 12.54 -4.28
CA VAL A 6 -16.36 12.89 -5.65
C VAL A 6 -17.54 12.05 -6.13
N SER A 7 -18.22 12.47 -7.20
CA SER A 7 -19.28 11.66 -7.81
C SER A 7 -18.71 10.41 -8.49
N GLU A 8 -19.56 9.43 -8.77
CA GLU A 8 -19.15 8.23 -9.51
C GLU A 8 -18.62 8.59 -10.90
N GLU A 9 -19.28 9.52 -11.62
CA GLU A 9 -18.83 9.94 -12.95
C GLU A 9 -17.46 10.63 -12.90
N THR A 10 -17.22 11.41 -11.85
CA THR A 10 -15.91 12.07 -11.65
C THR A 10 -14.83 11.05 -11.34
N PHE A 11 -15.13 10.04 -10.52
CA PHE A 11 -14.19 8.95 -10.25
C PHE A 11 -13.87 8.16 -11.52
N ASP A 12 -14.88 7.87 -12.34
CA ASP A 12 -14.70 7.18 -13.63
C ASP A 12 -13.84 7.99 -14.60
N ALA A 13 -14.04 9.31 -14.64
CA ALA A 13 -13.17 10.21 -15.40
C ALA A 13 -11.72 10.14 -14.88
N TYR A 14 -11.51 10.17 -13.56
CA TYR A 14 -10.16 10.06 -12.99
C TYR A 14 -9.47 8.73 -13.32
N VAL A 15 -10.19 7.62 -13.30
CA VAL A 15 -9.63 6.32 -13.71
C VAL A 15 -9.26 6.33 -15.20
N ARG A 16 -10.18 6.80 -16.05
CA ARG A 16 -9.99 6.82 -17.51
C ARG A 16 -8.86 7.74 -17.95
N ASP A 17 -8.81 8.93 -17.36
CA ASP A 17 -7.86 9.98 -17.72
C ASP A 17 -6.50 9.76 -17.02
N GLY A 18 -6.39 8.68 -16.24
CA GLY A 18 -5.17 8.31 -15.55
C GLY A 18 -4.78 9.35 -14.51
N GLU A 19 -5.73 9.87 -13.73
CA GLU A 19 -5.54 10.86 -12.65
C GLU A 19 -5.32 10.21 -11.27
N LEU A 20 -5.47 8.88 -11.18
CA LEU A 20 -5.21 8.10 -9.96
C LEU A 20 -3.91 7.29 -10.12
N LEU A 21 -3.09 7.25 -9.06
CA LEU A 21 -1.93 6.36 -8.97
C LEU A 21 -2.34 4.92 -8.68
N GLU A 22 -3.38 4.74 -7.89
CA GLU A 22 -4.05 3.47 -7.65
C GLU A 22 -5.52 3.70 -7.33
N TRP A 23 -6.33 2.66 -7.52
CA TRP A 23 -7.68 2.62 -7.01
C TRP A 23 -8.14 1.19 -6.75
N ALA A 24 -9.17 1.05 -5.92
CA ALA A 24 -9.81 -0.22 -5.63
C ALA A 24 -11.28 -0.06 -5.21
N ARG A 25 -11.98 -1.19 -5.14
CA ARG A 25 -13.38 -1.27 -4.73
C ARG A 25 -13.50 -2.07 -3.43
N VAL A 26 -13.93 -1.42 -2.35
CA VAL A 26 -14.20 -2.04 -1.04
C VAL A 26 -15.62 -2.59 -0.99
N HIS A 27 -15.76 -3.86 -0.61
CA HIS A 27 -17.05 -4.54 -0.40
C HIS A 27 -18.03 -4.39 -1.58
N GLY A 28 -17.51 -4.28 -2.80
CA GLY A 28 -18.32 -4.16 -4.03
C GLY A 28 -19.06 -2.83 -4.21
N ARG A 29 -19.02 -1.91 -3.25
CA ARG A 29 -19.87 -0.69 -3.23
C ARG A 29 -19.08 0.60 -3.22
N HIS A 30 -18.05 0.72 -2.39
CA HIS A 30 -17.28 1.95 -2.27
C HIS A 30 -16.00 1.87 -3.09
N ARG A 31 -15.66 2.96 -3.78
CA ARG A 31 -14.39 3.09 -4.50
C ARG A 31 -13.51 4.11 -3.79
N TYR A 32 -12.23 3.85 -3.79
CA TYR A 32 -11.20 4.72 -3.25
C TYR A 32 -10.01 4.68 -4.21
N GLY A 33 -9.19 5.70 -4.16
CA GLY A 33 -7.95 5.75 -4.90
C GLY A 33 -7.12 6.94 -4.48
N THR A 34 -5.85 6.87 -4.81
CA THR A 34 -4.87 7.90 -4.51
C THR A 34 -4.75 8.85 -5.71
N PRO A 35 -5.24 10.10 -5.62
CA PRO A 35 -5.10 11.06 -6.71
C PRO A 35 -3.63 11.42 -6.91
N ARG A 36 -3.19 11.47 -8.17
CA ARG A 36 -1.80 11.76 -8.55
C ARG A 36 -1.40 13.18 -8.17
N ARG A 37 -2.22 14.16 -8.50
CA ARG A 37 -1.89 15.58 -8.33
C ARG A 37 -1.51 15.96 -6.88
N PRO A 38 -2.25 15.56 -5.83
CA PRO A 38 -1.83 15.84 -4.46
C PRO A 38 -0.48 15.20 -4.08
N VAL A 39 -0.14 14.03 -4.62
CA VAL A 39 1.16 13.39 -4.41
C VAL A 39 2.26 14.20 -5.08
N GLU A 40 2.06 14.61 -6.33
CA GLU A 40 2.99 15.47 -7.06
C GLU A 40 3.21 16.82 -6.37
N GLU A 41 2.15 17.43 -5.85
CA GLU A 41 2.23 18.70 -5.11
C GLU A 41 3.03 18.54 -3.80
N VAL A 42 2.89 17.42 -3.10
CA VAL A 42 3.71 17.11 -1.90
C VAL A 42 5.17 16.93 -2.27
N LEU A 43 5.47 16.15 -3.31
CA LEU A 43 6.84 15.92 -3.79
C LEU A 43 7.49 17.21 -4.28
N ALA A 44 6.76 18.04 -5.02
CA ALA A 44 7.23 19.35 -5.48
C ALA A 44 7.51 20.33 -4.32
N SER A 45 6.89 20.12 -3.16
CA SER A 45 7.20 20.87 -1.92
C SER A 45 8.48 20.41 -1.21
N GLY A 46 9.23 19.46 -1.79
CA GLY A 46 10.44 18.89 -1.21
C GLY A 46 10.17 17.94 -0.04
N ARG A 47 8.93 17.47 0.12
CA ARG A 47 8.54 16.52 1.16
C ARG A 47 8.29 15.15 0.54
N PRO A 48 8.76 14.06 1.17
CA PRO A 48 8.44 12.72 0.70
C PRO A 48 6.94 12.45 0.86
N ALA A 49 6.38 11.66 -0.06
CA ALA A 49 5.05 11.07 0.07
C ALA A 49 5.18 9.59 0.45
N LEU A 50 4.40 9.15 1.43
CA LEU A 50 4.31 7.74 1.83
C LEU A 50 2.90 7.24 1.57
N LEU A 51 2.77 6.18 0.77
CA LEU A 51 1.49 5.55 0.44
C LEU A 51 1.43 4.19 1.13
N GLU A 52 0.42 3.97 1.98
CA GLU A 52 0.10 2.67 2.57
C GLU A 52 -1.01 2.02 1.73
N ILE A 53 -0.64 1.02 0.92
CA ILE A 53 -1.52 0.37 -0.07
C ILE A 53 -1.27 -1.14 -0.12
N ASP A 54 -2.25 -1.90 -0.62
CA ASP A 54 -2.12 -3.34 -0.80
C ASP A 54 -1.26 -3.71 -2.04
N LEU A 55 -1.05 -5.01 -2.26
CA LEU A 55 -0.25 -5.49 -3.41
C LEU A 55 -0.81 -5.05 -4.77
N ALA A 56 -2.14 -5.00 -4.92
CA ALA A 56 -2.76 -4.56 -6.17
C ALA A 56 -2.54 -3.05 -6.39
N GLY A 57 -2.68 -2.25 -5.33
CA GLY A 57 -2.34 -0.83 -5.33
C GLY A 57 -0.88 -0.59 -5.66
N ALA A 58 0.05 -1.30 -5.02
CA ALA A 58 1.49 -1.16 -5.27
C ALA A 58 1.85 -1.43 -6.75
N ARG A 59 1.26 -2.46 -7.36
CA ARG A 59 1.43 -2.74 -8.80
C ARG A 59 0.84 -1.65 -9.69
N GLN A 60 -0.31 -1.09 -9.33
CA GLN A 60 -0.90 0.05 -10.04
C GLN A 60 0.01 1.27 -9.98
N VAL A 61 0.52 1.63 -8.79
CA VAL A 61 1.46 2.75 -8.62
C VAL A 61 2.71 2.52 -9.46
N ARG A 62 3.31 1.32 -9.41
CA ARG A 62 4.49 0.98 -10.21
C ARG A 62 4.23 1.15 -11.71
N GLN A 63 3.03 0.82 -12.18
CA GLN A 63 2.67 1.06 -13.57
C GLN A 63 2.40 2.53 -13.87
N ALA A 64 1.79 3.26 -12.94
CA ALA A 64 1.41 4.66 -13.06
C ALA A 64 2.60 5.64 -13.03
N THR A 65 3.74 5.22 -12.45
CA THR A 65 4.99 5.99 -12.39
C THR A 65 6.02 5.57 -13.44
N ARG A 66 5.83 4.44 -14.12
CA ARG A 66 6.73 4.00 -15.19
C ARG A 66 6.73 4.99 -16.35
N GLY A 67 7.91 5.52 -16.67
CA GLY A 67 8.09 6.46 -17.77
C GLY A 67 7.61 7.88 -17.47
N THR A 68 7.37 8.21 -16.20
CA THR A 68 7.14 9.57 -15.72
C THR A 68 8.35 10.07 -14.93
N ASP A 69 8.37 11.35 -14.58
CA ASP A 69 9.42 11.94 -13.73
C ASP A 69 9.21 11.62 -12.22
N LEU A 70 8.24 10.76 -11.89
CA LEU A 70 7.99 10.34 -10.51
C LEU A 70 8.88 9.17 -10.13
N GLU A 71 9.87 9.44 -9.28
CA GLU A 71 10.62 8.38 -8.60
C GLU A 71 9.78 7.78 -7.48
N ALA A 72 9.56 6.46 -7.55
CA ALA A 72 8.81 5.72 -6.54
C ALA A 72 9.63 4.52 -6.07
N GLY A 73 9.81 4.44 -4.76
CA GLY A 73 10.39 3.28 -4.11
C GLY A 73 9.32 2.37 -3.52
N PHE A 74 9.53 1.06 -3.59
CA PHE A 74 8.59 0.04 -3.14
C PHE A 74 9.16 -0.76 -1.96
N VAL A 75 8.51 -0.65 -0.80
CA VAL A 75 8.88 -1.36 0.43
C VAL A 75 7.86 -2.46 0.70
N PHE A 76 8.34 -3.70 0.85
CA PHE A 76 7.52 -4.80 1.33
C PHE A 76 7.60 -4.89 2.85
N LEU A 77 6.46 -4.76 3.54
CA LEU A 77 6.40 -4.91 5.00
C LEU A 77 6.04 -6.35 5.36
N ALA A 78 7.06 -7.17 5.64
CA ALA A 78 6.90 -8.58 5.92
C ALA A 78 6.60 -8.84 7.41
N PRO A 79 5.75 -9.83 7.75
CA PRO A 79 5.73 -10.39 9.11
C PRO A 79 7.06 -11.11 9.39
N PRO A 80 7.48 -11.21 10.66
CA PRO A 80 8.75 -11.87 11.00
C PRO A 80 8.74 -13.39 10.78
N SER A 81 7.56 -14.00 10.70
CA SER A 81 7.39 -15.39 10.30
C SER A 81 5.96 -15.65 9.82
N TRP A 82 5.77 -16.76 9.12
CA TRP A 82 4.45 -17.27 8.78
C TRP A 82 3.59 -17.53 10.02
N ASP A 83 4.18 -18.11 11.08
CA ASP A 83 3.44 -18.42 12.31
C ASP A 83 2.95 -17.16 13.02
N GLU A 84 3.75 -16.09 13.04
CA GLU A 84 3.34 -14.80 13.61
C GLU A 84 2.23 -14.15 12.76
N LEU A 85 2.30 -14.24 11.42
CA LEU A 85 1.21 -13.80 10.55
C LEU A 85 -0.08 -14.56 10.87
N VAL A 86 -0.03 -15.90 10.93
CA VAL A 86 -1.19 -16.74 11.27
C VAL A 86 -1.75 -16.32 12.63
N ARG A 87 -0.89 -16.13 13.63
CA ARG A 87 -1.30 -15.68 14.97
C ARG A 87 -2.03 -14.34 14.93
N ARG A 88 -1.52 -13.35 14.19
CA ARG A 88 -2.13 -12.01 14.04
C ARG A 88 -3.48 -12.06 13.29
N LEU A 89 -3.60 -12.94 12.30
CA LEU A 89 -4.85 -13.15 11.56
C LEU A 89 -5.92 -13.80 12.44
N VAL A 90 -5.53 -14.76 13.28
CA VAL A 90 -6.44 -15.54 14.15
C VAL A 90 -6.84 -14.79 15.42
N GLY A 91 -5.94 -13.98 15.96
CA GLY A 91 -6.16 -13.23 17.20
C GLY A 91 -7.28 -12.19 17.16
N ARG A 92 -7.85 -11.90 15.97
CA ARG A 92 -8.94 -10.93 15.82
C ARG A 92 -10.31 -11.45 16.31
N GLY A 93 -10.45 -12.75 16.57
CA GLY A 93 -11.51 -13.31 17.42
C GLY A 93 -12.95 -13.31 16.89
N THR A 94 -13.20 -12.87 15.66
CA THR A 94 -14.58 -12.72 15.12
C THR A 94 -14.80 -13.35 13.74
N GLU A 95 -13.85 -14.10 13.19
CA GLU A 95 -13.91 -14.61 11.82
C GLU A 95 -14.30 -16.09 11.76
N THR A 96 -15.06 -16.47 10.74
CA THR A 96 -15.36 -17.88 10.47
C THR A 96 -14.13 -18.63 9.96
N ALA A 97 -14.16 -19.97 10.00
CA ALA A 97 -13.09 -20.80 9.46
C ALA A 97 -12.84 -20.52 7.96
N GLU A 98 -13.91 -20.28 7.20
CA GLU A 98 -13.87 -19.97 5.76
C GLU A 98 -13.24 -18.60 5.50
N GLU A 99 -13.59 -17.58 6.29
CA GLU A 99 -12.98 -16.25 6.20
C GLU A 99 -11.48 -16.30 6.50
N ARG A 100 -11.10 -17.06 7.53
CA ARG A 100 -9.70 -17.28 7.89
C ARG A 100 -8.93 -17.97 6.77
N GLU A 101 -9.48 -19.03 6.18
CA GLU A 101 -8.82 -19.75 5.09
C GLU A 101 -8.62 -18.84 3.88
N ARG A 102 -9.63 -18.05 3.51
CA ARG A 102 -9.52 -17.04 2.46
C ARG A 102 -8.41 -16.03 2.74
N ARG A 103 -8.35 -15.48 3.95
CA ARG A 103 -7.29 -14.52 4.35
C ARG A 103 -5.90 -15.13 4.31
N LEU A 104 -5.75 -16.38 4.75
CA LEU A 104 -4.48 -17.09 4.68
C LEU A 104 -4.05 -17.36 3.23
N ALA A 105 -4.99 -17.70 2.34
CA ALA A 105 -4.73 -17.85 0.92
C ALA A 105 -4.26 -16.53 0.30
N THR A 106 -4.94 -15.41 0.60
CA THR A 106 -4.51 -14.07 0.18
C THR A 106 -3.11 -13.74 0.68
N ALA A 107 -2.83 -13.97 1.97
CA ALA A 107 -1.52 -13.65 2.54
C ALA A 107 -0.37 -14.46 1.93
N LYS A 108 -0.61 -15.71 1.50
CA LYS A 108 0.40 -16.48 0.73
C LYS A 108 0.73 -15.83 -0.60
N VAL A 109 -0.28 -15.31 -1.30
CA VAL A 109 -0.08 -14.60 -2.57
C VAL A 109 0.66 -13.29 -2.34
N GLU A 110 0.32 -12.55 -1.28
CA GLU A 110 1.01 -11.31 -0.92
C GLU A 110 2.47 -11.55 -0.55
N LEU A 111 2.77 -12.56 0.28
CA LEU A 111 4.15 -12.93 0.63
C LEU A 111 4.96 -13.40 -0.57
N ALA A 112 4.34 -14.14 -1.51
CA ALA A 112 5.03 -14.57 -2.72
C ALA A 112 5.42 -13.42 -3.66
N ALA A 113 4.81 -12.23 -3.48
CA ALA A 113 5.14 -11.03 -4.24
C ALA A 113 6.28 -10.21 -3.64
N GLU A 114 6.87 -10.62 -2.51
CA GLU A 114 8.03 -9.97 -1.89
C GLU A 114 9.14 -9.59 -2.91
N PRO A 115 9.52 -10.45 -3.89
CA PRO A 115 10.56 -10.10 -4.87
C PRO A 115 10.19 -8.98 -5.85
N GLU A 116 8.93 -8.49 -5.86
CA GLU A 116 8.50 -7.35 -6.68
C GLU A 116 8.85 -6.00 -6.06
N PHE A 117 9.33 -5.98 -4.82
CA PHE A 117 9.67 -4.78 -4.06
C PHE A 117 11.18 -4.55 -4.03
N ASP A 118 11.56 -3.30 -3.78
CA ASP A 118 12.96 -2.89 -3.84
C ASP A 118 13.68 -3.20 -2.51
N VAL A 119 12.93 -3.29 -1.41
CA VAL A 119 13.42 -3.69 -0.08
C VAL A 119 12.32 -4.40 0.71
N THR A 120 12.71 -5.34 1.58
CA THR A 120 11.83 -5.94 2.59
C THR A 120 12.20 -5.41 3.97
N ILE A 121 11.21 -4.95 4.73
CA ILE A 121 11.34 -4.58 6.14
C ILE A 121 10.48 -5.53 6.97
N TYR A 122 11.07 -6.15 7.99
CA TYR A 122 10.36 -7.08 8.88
C TYR A 122 9.71 -6.37 10.05
N ASN A 123 8.41 -6.60 10.24
CA ASN A 123 7.57 -5.97 11.26
C ASN A 123 7.40 -6.86 12.52
N ASP A 124 8.52 -7.15 13.20
CA ASP A 124 8.56 -7.72 14.55
C ASP A 124 8.51 -6.65 15.65
N ASP A 125 9.22 -5.55 15.46
CA ASP A 125 9.27 -4.39 16.35
C ASP A 125 8.96 -3.11 15.56
N VAL A 126 7.95 -2.38 16.03
CA VAL A 126 7.45 -1.18 15.33
C VAL A 126 8.52 -0.10 15.25
N GLN A 127 9.32 0.10 16.31
CA GLN A 127 10.35 1.14 16.32
C GLN A 127 11.46 0.78 15.33
N ARG A 128 11.95 -0.46 15.36
CA ARG A 128 12.98 -0.95 14.44
C ARG A 128 12.53 -0.86 12.98
N ALA A 129 11.32 -1.32 12.67
CA ALA A 129 10.77 -1.25 11.32
C ALA A 129 10.60 0.20 10.83
N THR A 130 10.19 1.10 11.73
CA THR A 130 10.07 2.53 11.43
C THR A 130 11.43 3.15 11.15
N ASP A 131 12.44 2.87 11.98
CA ASP A 131 13.80 3.39 11.80
C ASP A 131 14.44 2.89 10.50
N GLU A 132 14.22 1.62 10.15
CA GLU A 132 14.68 1.04 8.90
C GLU A 132 14.02 1.70 7.69
N LEU A 133 12.71 1.95 7.75
CA LEU A 133 11.97 2.66 6.71
C LEU A 133 12.47 4.09 6.53
N VAL A 134 12.64 4.84 7.62
CA VAL A 134 13.14 6.24 7.60
C VAL A 134 14.53 6.29 6.98
N ARG A 135 15.43 5.36 7.34
CA ARG A 135 16.77 5.26 6.76
C ARG A 135 16.72 4.96 5.27
N TRP A 136 15.87 4.02 4.86
CA TRP A 136 15.72 3.66 3.46
C TRP A 136 15.15 4.81 2.61
N MET A 137 14.24 5.60 3.18
CA MET A 137 13.74 6.84 2.57
C MET A 137 14.79 7.96 2.50
N GLY A 138 16.00 7.76 3.05
CA GLY A 138 17.06 8.77 3.09
C GLY A 138 16.76 9.93 4.04
N LEU A 139 15.82 9.75 4.98
CA LEU A 139 15.42 10.76 5.94
C LEU A 139 16.31 10.67 7.20
N PRO A 140 16.56 11.80 7.89
CA PRO A 140 17.30 11.79 9.14
C PRO A 140 16.52 11.01 10.21
N VAL A 141 17.16 10.01 10.82
CA VAL A 141 16.66 9.36 12.04
C VAL A 141 16.88 10.31 13.22
N SER A 142 15.83 10.51 14.03
CA SER A 142 15.82 11.39 15.21
C SER A 142 16.15 10.64 16.48
#